data_AF-A0A1I7KP74-F1
#
_entry.id   AF-A0A1I7KP74-F1
#
_cell.length_a   1.000
_cell.length_b   1.000
_cell.length_c   1.000
_cell.angle_alpha   90.00
_cell.angle_beta   90.00
_cell.angle_gamma   90.00
#
_symmetry.space_group_name_H-M   'P 1'
#
loop_
_entity.id
_entity.type
_entity.pdbx_description
1 polymer ?
#
loop_
_entity_poly.entity_id
_entity_poly.type
_entity_poly.pdbx_seq_one_letter_code
_entity_poly.pdbx_strand_id
1 'polypeptide(L)'
;MPCCEAALSGLRGLHAPPDPGLVRPEVLAAIALGLALAGLAAWLRPRRGAHPIRRAALAELAAARALPPPERRVALARLSRRLARSLGVEGPAGLDARLRTDFFGHGPGRALADDLYAPGPTPDLAAVEAGLARLLARLRA
;
A
#
# COMPACT_ATOMS: atom_id res chain seq x y z
N MET A 1 57.70 41.85 -18.59
CA MET A 1 56.63 41.58 -19.59
C MET A 1 55.26 41.86 -18.99
N PRO A 2 54.91 43.14 -18.73
CA PRO A 2 53.62 43.53 -18.12
C PRO A 2 52.48 43.74 -19.13
N CYS A 3 52.77 43.75 -20.44
CA CYS A 3 51.80 44.13 -21.47
C CYS A 3 50.74 43.04 -21.73
N CYS A 4 51.07 41.77 -21.51
CA CYS A 4 50.13 40.65 -21.72
C CYS A 4 49.08 40.54 -20.60
N GLU A 5 49.41 40.99 -19.39
CA GLU A 5 48.52 40.90 -18.22
C GLU A 5 47.41 41.97 -18.27
N ALA A 6 47.71 43.15 -18.82
CA ALA A 6 46.72 44.20 -19.11
C ALA A 6 45.77 43.82 -20.28
N ALA A 7 46.26 43.06 -21.27
CA ALA A 7 45.42 42.57 -22.36
C ALA A 7 44.46 41.45 -21.90
N LEU A 8 44.90 40.58 -20.98
CA LEU A 8 44.07 39.54 -20.39
C LEU A 8 43.09 40.07 -19.34
N SER A 9 43.42 41.14 -18.63
CA SER A 9 42.50 41.79 -17.68
C SER A 9 41.31 42.45 -18.38
N GLY A 10 41.49 42.96 -19.60
CA GLY A 10 40.42 43.47 -20.45
C GLY A 10 39.43 42.40 -20.95
N LEU A 11 39.86 41.14 -21.04
CA LEU A 11 39.03 40.00 -21.44
C LEU A 11 38.27 39.35 -20.28
N ARG A 12 38.66 39.60 -19.02
CA ARG A 12 37.91 39.12 -17.83
C ARG A 12 36.53 39.78 -17.67
N GLY A 13 36.28 40.89 -18.37
CA GLY A 13 34.99 41.58 -18.41
C GLY A 13 33.97 41.01 -19.41
N LEU A 14 34.36 40.02 -20.24
CA LEU A 14 33.45 39.33 -21.17
C LEU A 14 32.82 38.07 -20.56
N HIS A 15 32.66 38.04 -19.23
CA HIS A 15 31.61 37.21 -18.66
C HIS A 15 30.30 37.96 -18.83
N ALA A 16 29.45 37.47 -19.74
CA ALA A 16 28.06 37.85 -19.74
C ALA A 16 27.53 37.64 -18.31
N PRO A 17 27.01 38.68 -17.64
CA PRO A 17 26.41 38.51 -16.33
C PRO A 17 25.34 37.42 -16.47
N PRO A 18 25.26 36.43 -15.56
CA PRO A 18 24.14 35.50 -15.59
C PRO A 18 22.88 36.35 -15.48
N ASP A 19 22.05 36.32 -16.53
CA ASP A 19 20.82 37.10 -16.62
C ASP A 19 20.04 36.97 -15.30
N PRO A 20 19.92 38.02 -14.48
CA PRO A 20 19.24 37.91 -13.18
C PRO A 20 17.71 37.96 -13.33
N GLY A 21 17.20 37.90 -14.56
CA GLY A 21 15.81 38.15 -14.88
C GLY A 21 15.08 36.91 -15.35
N LEU A 22 14.27 36.37 -14.44
CA LEU A 22 13.20 35.39 -14.68
C LEU A 22 13.68 33.96 -14.95
N VAL A 23 13.42 33.08 -13.99
CA VAL A 23 13.27 31.66 -14.23
C VAL A 23 12.48 31.49 -15.53
N ARG A 24 13.14 30.96 -16.58
CA ARG A 24 12.51 30.81 -17.89
C ARG A 24 11.17 30.11 -17.69
N PRO A 25 10.05 30.67 -18.20
CA PRO A 25 8.72 30.10 -17.98
C PRO A 25 8.65 28.65 -18.46
N GLU A 26 9.48 28.29 -19.45
CA GLU A 26 9.69 26.93 -19.94
C GLU A 26 10.22 25.97 -18.86
N VAL A 27 11.17 26.41 -18.05
CA VAL A 27 11.76 25.62 -16.95
C VAL A 27 10.75 25.44 -15.83
N LEU A 28 10.03 26.50 -15.47
CA LEU A 28 8.92 26.45 -14.52
C LEU A 28 7.81 25.52 -14.98
N ALA A 29 7.44 25.59 -16.26
CA ALA A 29 6.44 24.71 -16.87
C ALA A 29 6.89 23.24 -16.86
N ALA A 30 8.16 22.97 -17.16
CA ALA A 30 8.72 21.61 -17.10
C ALA A 30 8.69 21.04 -15.67
N ILE A 31 9.06 21.85 -14.66
CA ILE A 31 9.01 21.46 -13.24
C ILE A 31 7.57 21.21 -12.81
N ALA A 32 6.65 22.12 -13.14
CA ALA A 32 5.24 22.00 -12.80
C ALA A 32 4.60 20.77 -13.46
N LEU A 33 4.93 20.49 -14.73
CA LEU A 33 4.46 19.30 -15.44
C LEU A 33 5.02 18.01 -14.83
N GLY A 34 6.31 17.99 -14.45
CA GLY A 34 6.92 16.87 -13.74
C GLY A 34 6.26 16.59 -12.40
N LEU A 35 5.99 17.64 -11.62
CA LEU A 35 5.24 17.54 -10.35
C LEU A 35 3.80 17.09 -10.55
N ALA A 36 3.12 17.59 -11.57
CA ALA A 36 1.75 17.19 -11.90
C ALA A 36 1.69 15.72 -12.30
N LEU A 37 2.62 15.24 -13.14
CA LEU A 37 2.72 13.84 -13.52
C LEU A 37 3.10 12.94 -12.35
N ALA A 38 4.04 13.37 -11.51
CA ALA A 38 4.42 12.64 -10.29
C ALA A 38 3.25 12.56 -9.30
N GLY A 39 2.51 13.66 -9.12
CA GLY A 39 1.30 13.73 -8.31
C GLY A 39 0.19 12.84 -8.87
N LEU A 40 -0.03 12.88 -10.18
CA LEU A 40 -1.00 12.01 -10.86
C LEU A 40 -0.62 10.53 -10.73
N ALA A 41 0.65 10.20 -10.90
CA ALA A 41 1.17 8.85 -10.70
C ALA A 41 1.01 8.39 -9.24
N ALA A 42 1.33 9.26 -8.27
CA ALA A 42 1.16 8.99 -6.85
C ALA A 42 -0.32 8.81 -6.47
N TRP A 43 -1.22 9.57 -7.10
CA TRP A 43 -2.67 9.46 -6.91
C TRP A 43 -3.27 8.20 -7.55
N LEU A 44 -2.74 7.78 -8.70
CA LEU A 44 -3.16 6.54 -9.38
C LEU A 44 -2.53 5.28 -8.77
N ARG A 45 -1.39 5.38 -8.06
CA ARG A 45 -0.69 4.25 -7.43
C ARG A 45 -1.55 3.49 -6.42
N PRO A 46 -2.25 4.12 -5.45
CA PRO A 46 -3.13 3.41 -4.52
C PRO A 46 -4.36 2.83 -5.22
N ARG A 47 -4.87 3.47 -6.30
CA ARG A 47 -6.02 2.98 -7.06
C ARG A 47 -5.75 1.69 -7.83
N ARG A 48 -4.51 1.49 -8.30
CA ARG A 48 -4.08 0.21 -8.91
C ARG A 48 -3.83 -0.89 -7.88
N GLY A 49 -3.63 -0.54 -6.60
CA GLY A 49 -3.37 -1.48 -5.50
C GLY A 49 -4.62 -1.98 -4.75
N ALA A 50 -5.77 -1.31 -4.86
CA ALA A 50 -7.00 -1.74 -4.18
C ALA A 50 -7.69 -2.96 -4.84
N HIS A 51 -7.65 -3.04 -6.17
CA HIS A 51 -8.22 -4.17 -6.92
C HIS A 51 -7.47 -5.52 -6.80
N PRO A 52 -6.12 -5.59 -6.69
CA PRO A 52 -5.44 -6.87 -6.48
C PRO A 52 -5.69 -7.46 -5.10
N ILE A 53 -6.00 -6.68 -4.05
CA ILE A 53 -6.21 -7.23 -2.70
C ILE A 53 -7.40 -8.19 -2.69
N ARG A 54 -8.53 -7.84 -3.31
CA ARG A 54 -9.70 -8.73 -3.38
C ARG A 54 -9.40 -9.98 -4.20
N ARG A 55 -8.78 -9.86 -5.37
CA ARG A 55 -8.46 -11.02 -6.22
C ARG A 55 -7.41 -11.93 -5.58
N ALA A 56 -6.37 -11.35 -4.99
CA ALA A 56 -5.34 -12.09 -4.27
C ALA A 56 -5.93 -12.78 -3.03
N ALA A 57 -6.77 -12.11 -2.25
CA ALA A 57 -7.40 -12.70 -1.08
C ALA A 57 -8.39 -13.83 -1.45
N LEU A 58 -9.12 -13.70 -2.57
CA LEU A 58 -9.97 -14.80 -3.06
C LEU A 58 -9.16 -15.98 -3.61
N ALA A 59 -8.04 -15.71 -4.28
CA ALA A 59 -7.12 -16.76 -4.75
C ALA A 59 -6.44 -17.48 -3.57
N GLU A 60 -6.00 -16.74 -2.55
CA GLU A 60 -5.44 -17.31 -1.33
C GLU A 60 -6.50 -18.09 -0.52
N LEU A 61 -7.77 -17.63 -0.50
CA LEU A 61 -8.88 -18.39 0.07
C LEU A 61 -9.09 -19.71 -0.68
N ALA A 62 -9.10 -19.68 -2.01
CA ALA A 62 -9.25 -20.88 -2.83
C ALA A 62 -8.07 -21.86 -2.64
N ALA A 63 -6.85 -21.34 -2.53
CA ALA A 63 -5.67 -22.13 -2.22
C ALA A 63 -5.77 -22.78 -0.82
N ALA A 64 -6.19 -22.02 0.21
CA ALA A 64 -6.36 -22.54 1.56
C ALA A 64 -7.40 -23.68 1.63
N ARG A 65 -8.46 -23.61 0.82
CA ARG A 65 -9.49 -24.68 0.75
C ARG A 65 -8.96 -25.99 0.20
N ALA A 66 -7.90 -25.98 -0.59
CA ALA A 66 -7.26 -27.19 -1.11
C ALA A 66 -6.39 -27.90 -0.07
N LEU A 67 -6.08 -27.27 1.07
CA LEU A 67 -5.20 -27.83 2.10
C LEU A 67 -5.96 -28.69 3.12
N PRO A 68 -5.26 -29.64 3.78
CA PRO A 68 -5.82 -30.43 4.87
C PRO A 68 -6.22 -29.55 6.08
N PRO A 69 -7.16 -30.00 6.93
CA PRO A 69 -7.80 -29.18 7.98
C PRO A 69 -6.86 -28.42 8.94
N PRO A 70 -5.74 -28.99 9.43
CA PRO A 70 -4.85 -28.26 10.33
C PRO A 70 -4.08 -27.14 9.62
N GLU A 71 -3.61 -27.38 8.39
CA GLU A 71 -2.86 -26.41 7.61
C GLU A 71 -3.77 -25.30 7.07
N ARG A 72 -5.03 -25.63 6.79
CA ARG A 72 -6.05 -24.69 6.37
C ARG A 72 -6.28 -23.58 7.40
N ARG A 73 -6.31 -23.91 8.69
CA ARG A 73 -6.45 -22.91 9.78
C ARG A 73 -5.30 -21.91 9.77
N VAL A 74 -4.08 -22.41 9.63
CA VAL A 74 -2.87 -21.57 9.60
C VAL A 74 -2.87 -20.66 8.37
N ALA A 75 -3.27 -21.19 7.21
CA ALA A 75 -3.39 -20.39 5.98
C ALA A 75 -4.43 -19.26 6.14
N LEU A 76 -5.60 -19.54 6.71
CA LEU A 76 -6.64 -18.54 6.97
C LEU A 76 -6.20 -17.48 7.99
N ALA A 77 -5.47 -17.88 9.04
CA ALA A 77 -4.92 -16.94 10.03
C ALA A 77 -3.78 -16.07 9.47
N ARG A 78 -2.95 -16.61 8.57
CA ARG A 78 -1.95 -15.81 7.85
C ARG A 78 -2.61 -14.79 6.93
N LEU A 79 -3.70 -15.19 6.25
CA LEU A 79 -4.47 -14.30 5.40
C LEU A 79 -5.09 -13.15 6.20
N SER A 80 -5.73 -13.43 7.34
CA SER A 80 -6.29 -12.37 8.20
C SER A 80 -5.22 -11.41 8.70
N ARG A 81 -4.05 -11.91 9.10
CA ARG A 81 -2.91 -11.08 9.55
C ARG A 81 -2.27 -10.26 8.42
N ARG A 82 -2.32 -10.76 7.18
CA ARG A 82 -1.90 -10.01 5.98
C ARG A 82 -2.89 -8.90 5.66
N LEU A 83 -4.19 -9.19 5.79
CA LEU A 83 -5.27 -8.22 5.66
C LEU A 83 -5.14 -7.08 6.68
N ALA A 84 -4.93 -7.41 7.95
CA ALA A 84 -4.67 -6.45 9.03
C ALA A 84 -3.54 -5.48 8.67
N ARG A 85 -2.40 -6.04 8.23
CA ARG A 85 -1.23 -5.25 7.78
C ARG A 85 -1.53 -4.38 6.57
N SER A 86 -2.26 -4.91 5.57
CA SER A 86 -2.63 -4.14 4.38
C SER A 86 -3.58 -2.97 4.68
N LEU A 87 -4.39 -3.11 5.73
CA LEU A 87 -5.31 -2.09 6.22
C LEU A 87 -4.69 -1.15 7.27
N GLY A 88 -3.45 -1.42 7.70
CA GLY A 88 -2.75 -0.63 8.71
C GLY A 88 -3.36 -0.74 10.10
N VAL A 89 -4.00 -1.86 10.43
CA VAL A 89 -4.65 -2.08 11.74
C VAL A 89 -4.00 -3.21 12.51
N GLU A 90 -3.95 -3.05 13.83
CA GLU A 90 -3.43 -4.05 14.75
C GLU A 90 -4.56 -4.78 15.49
N GLY A 91 -4.43 -6.09 15.59
CA GLY A 91 -5.36 -6.94 16.33
C GLY A 91 -6.73 -7.16 15.67
N PRO A 92 -7.53 -8.09 16.24
CA PRO A 92 -8.87 -8.42 15.74
C PRO A 92 -9.84 -7.24 15.85
N ALA A 93 -9.78 -6.48 16.95
CA ALA A 93 -10.64 -5.32 17.18
C ALA A 93 -10.41 -4.19 16.16
N GLY A 94 -9.16 -3.96 15.75
CA GLY A 94 -8.84 -2.97 14.71
C GLY A 94 -9.36 -3.38 13.33
N LEU A 95 -9.34 -4.68 13.04
CA LEU A 95 -9.88 -5.26 11.80
C LEU A 95 -11.41 -5.15 11.74
N ASP A 96 -12.06 -5.48 12.86
CA ASP A 96 -13.49 -5.33 13.08
C ASP A 96 -13.94 -3.87 12.92
N ALA A 97 -13.24 -2.93 13.56
CA ALA A 97 -13.52 -1.51 13.42
C ALA A 97 -13.35 -1.01 11.97
N ARG A 98 -12.30 -1.45 11.27
CA ARG A 98 -12.01 -1.00 9.90
C ARG A 98 -12.99 -1.56 8.87
N LEU A 99 -13.40 -2.81 9.05
CA LEU A 99 -14.36 -3.48 8.19
C LEU A 99 -15.82 -3.27 8.63
N ARG A 100 -16.04 -2.55 9.74
CA ARG A 100 -17.34 -2.33 10.38
C ARG A 100 -18.10 -3.64 10.59
N THR A 101 -17.41 -4.59 11.22
CA THR A 101 -17.89 -5.94 11.53
C THR A 101 -17.43 -6.32 12.94
N ASP A 102 -17.99 -7.39 13.50
CA ASP A 102 -17.66 -8.01 14.79
C ASP A 102 -17.11 -9.45 14.60
N PHE A 103 -16.70 -9.78 13.37
CA PHE A 103 -16.41 -11.14 12.94
C PHE A 103 -15.15 -11.71 13.59
N PHE A 104 -14.14 -10.88 13.86
CA PHE A 104 -12.86 -11.30 14.42
C PHE A 104 -12.85 -11.26 15.95
N GLY A 105 -13.63 -10.39 16.59
CA GLY A 105 -13.73 -10.26 18.04
C GLY A 105 -14.78 -11.18 18.68
N HIS A 106 -15.97 -11.29 18.07
CA HIS A 106 -17.09 -12.06 18.65
C HIS A 106 -17.59 -13.19 17.72
N GLY A 107 -17.24 -13.13 16.45
CA GLY A 107 -17.68 -14.08 15.44
C GLY A 107 -16.77 -15.30 15.25
N PRO A 108 -17.05 -16.09 14.20
CA PRO A 108 -16.27 -17.30 13.89
C PRO A 108 -14.80 -16.99 13.60
N GLY A 109 -14.47 -15.76 13.17
CA GLY A 109 -13.12 -15.30 12.87
C GLY A 109 -12.20 -15.20 14.08
N ARG A 110 -12.73 -15.27 15.31
CA ARG A 110 -11.93 -15.29 16.55
C ARG A 110 -10.97 -16.48 16.61
N ALA A 111 -11.39 -17.62 16.04
CA ALA A 111 -10.54 -18.80 15.88
C ALA A 111 -9.29 -18.57 15.02
N LEU A 112 -9.27 -17.52 14.20
CA LEU A 112 -8.12 -17.15 13.38
C LEU A 112 -7.22 -16.09 14.01
N ALA A 113 -7.68 -15.44 15.09
CA ALA A 113 -6.98 -14.33 15.74
C ALA A 113 -6.45 -14.71 17.11
N ASP A 114 -7.34 -15.06 18.04
CA ASP A 114 -6.99 -15.31 19.44
C ASP A 114 -6.94 -16.80 19.78
N ASP A 115 -7.83 -17.61 19.17
CA ASP A 115 -7.99 -19.02 19.56
C ASP A 115 -7.25 -20.01 18.63
N LEU A 116 -6.24 -19.54 17.88
CA LEU A 116 -5.54 -20.38 16.88
C LEU A 116 -4.86 -21.63 17.50
N TYR A 117 -4.37 -21.48 18.73
CA TYR A 117 -3.71 -22.54 19.50
C TYR A 117 -4.47 -22.88 20.79
N ALA A 118 -5.66 -22.32 20.99
CA ALA A 118 -6.43 -22.60 22.19
C ALA A 118 -6.81 -24.10 22.21
N PRO A 119 -6.58 -24.81 23.32
CA PRO A 119 -7.13 -26.15 23.50
C PRO A 119 -8.65 -26.02 23.59
N GLY A 120 -9.34 -26.33 22.50
CA GLY A 120 -10.77 -26.13 22.38
C GLY A 120 -11.38 -26.97 21.27
N PRO A 121 -12.72 -27.01 21.18
CA PRO A 121 -13.41 -27.71 20.11
C PRO A 121 -12.93 -27.19 18.76
N THR A 122 -12.69 -28.10 17.83
CA THR A 122 -12.27 -27.77 16.46
C THR A 122 -13.20 -26.73 15.85
N PRO A 123 -12.73 -25.50 15.57
CA PRO A 123 -13.57 -24.45 15.02
C PRO A 123 -14.16 -24.87 13.68
N ASP A 124 -15.41 -24.47 13.45
CA ASP A 124 -16.13 -24.68 12.18
C ASP A 124 -15.49 -23.84 11.07
N LEU A 125 -14.54 -24.47 10.37
CA LEU A 125 -13.81 -23.90 9.25
C LEU A 125 -14.74 -23.44 8.12
N ALA A 126 -15.88 -24.11 7.90
CA ALA A 126 -16.80 -23.74 6.83
C ALA A 126 -17.51 -22.42 7.13
N ALA A 127 -17.95 -22.22 8.38
CA ALA A 127 -18.54 -20.95 8.83
C ALA A 127 -17.52 -19.79 8.76
N VAL A 128 -16.26 -20.06 9.13
CA VAL A 128 -15.16 -19.11 9.03
C VAL A 128 -14.89 -18.70 7.57
N GLU A 129 -14.76 -19.68 6.67
CA GLU A 129 -14.56 -19.44 5.23
C GLU A 129 -15.70 -18.63 4.61
N ALA A 130 -16.96 -18.98 4.92
CA ALA A 130 -18.13 -18.29 4.40
C ALA A 130 -18.23 -16.84 4.94
N GLY A 131 -17.90 -16.63 6.21
CA GLY A 131 -17.78 -15.29 6.80
C GLY A 131 -16.71 -14.45 6.11
N LEU A 132 -15.52 -15.03 5.91
CA LEU A 132 -14.39 -14.35 5.27
C LEU A 132 -14.68 -14.02 3.80
N ALA A 133 -15.30 -14.93 3.05
CA ALA A 133 -15.74 -14.68 1.68
C ALA A 133 -16.74 -13.52 1.59
N ARG A 134 -17.69 -13.42 2.54
CA ARG A 134 -18.64 -12.30 2.63
C ARG A 134 -17.93 -10.98 2.93
N LEU A 135 -16.96 -10.97 3.85
CA LEU A 135 -16.16 -9.77 4.16
C LEU A 135 -15.33 -9.32 2.96
N LEU A 136 -14.66 -10.25 2.28
CA LEU A 136 -13.90 -9.97 1.05
C LEU A 136 -14.80 -9.48 -0.10
N ALA A 137 -16.05 -9.95 -0.17
CA ALA A 137 -17.02 -9.45 -1.13
C ALA A 137 -17.49 -8.02 -0.81
N ARG A 138 -17.57 -7.66 0.48
CA ARG A 138 -17.94 -6.32 0.98
C ARG A 138 -16.83 -5.28 0.89
N LEU A 139 -15.57 -5.70 0.74
CA LEU A 139 -14.39 -4.83 0.54
C LEU A 139 -14.38 -4.09 -0.82
N ARG A 140 -15.54 -3.61 -1.25
CA ARG A 140 -15.77 -2.93 -2.53
C ARG A 140 -15.98 -1.43 -2.27
N ALA A 141 -14.94 -0.63 -2.49
CA ALA A 141 -14.96 0.75 -2.95
C ALA A 141 -13.53 1.29 -2.95
#